data_AF-A0A949P9U4-F1
#
_entry.id   AF-A0A949P9U4-F1
#
_cell.length_a   1.000
_cell.length_b   1.000
_cell.length_c   1.000
_cell.angle_alpha   90.00
_cell.angle_beta   90.00
_cell.angle_gamma   90.00
#
_symmetry.space_group_name_H-M   'P 1'
#
loop_
_entity.id
_entity.type
_entity.pdbx_description
1 polymer ?
#
loop_
_entity_poly.entity_id
_entity_poly.type
_entity_poly.pdbx_seq_one_letter_code
_entity_poly.pdbx_strand_id
1 'polypeptide(L)'
;PSPSIDAGGEERAWGRRLAKRFGVDAKYDAKTFISKSGGQSGFLDHESSKPEKLNADVSSLFEVVPVKRGGVMVVYGWTMAEDLVKLGKR
;
A
#
# COMPACT_ATOMS: atom_id res chain seq x y z
N PRO A 1 -4.48 3.17 -3.05
CA PRO A 1 -4.10 4.02 -4.21
C PRO A 1 -4.11 3.17 -5.48
N SER A 2 -4.46 3.73 -6.63
CA SER A 2 -4.48 3.04 -7.92
C SER A 2 -3.77 3.90 -8.98
N PRO A 3 -3.04 3.32 -9.95
CA PRO A 3 -2.36 4.10 -10.99
C PRO A 3 -3.32 4.88 -11.90
N SER A 4 -4.54 4.39 -12.09
CA SER A 4 -5.48 4.89 -13.11
C SER A 4 -6.65 5.70 -12.56
N ILE A 5 -6.91 5.65 -11.26
CA ILE A 5 -8.06 6.30 -10.63
C ILE A 5 -7.67 7.05 -9.36
N ASP A 6 -8.21 8.26 -9.23
CA ASP A 6 -8.09 9.04 -8.00
C ASP A 6 -8.97 8.45 -6.90
N ALA A 7 -8.43 8.40 -5.68
CA ALA A 7 -9.15 7.80 -4.58
C ALA A 7 -10.39 8.62 -4.18
N GLY A 8 -11.54 7.97 -4.08
CA GLY A 8 -12.81 8.54 -3.62
C GLY A 8 -12.88 8.76 -2.11
N GLY A 9 -14.02 9.25 -1.63
CA GLY A 9 -14.23 9.56 -0.20
C GLY A 9 -14.18 8.32 0.71
N GLU A 10 -14.80 7.22 0.28
CA GLU A 10 -14.81 5.96 1.03
C GLU A 10 -13.41 5.35 1.12
N GLU A 11 -12.67 5.34 0.02
CA GLU A 11 -11.29 4.88 -0.10
C GLU A 11 -10.35 5.62 0.86
N ARG A 12 -10.49 6.94 0.93
CA ARG A 12 -9.75 7.78 1.88
C ARG A 12 -10.15 7.48 3.32
N ALA A 13 -11.43 7.20 3.60
CA ALA A 13 -11.88 6.81 4.92
C ALA A 13 -11.28 5.47 5.36
N TRP A 14 -11.25 4.47 4.47
CA TRP A 14 -10.56 3.20 4.69
C TRP A 14 -9.06 3.40 4.94
N GLY A 15 -8.39 4.21 4.13
CA GLY A 15 -6.98 4.55 4.32
C GLY A 15 -6.68 5.13 5.70
N ARG A 16 -7.51 6.06 6.19
CA ARG A 16 -7.38 6.64 7.54
C ARG A 16 -7.57 5.59 8.65
N ARG A 17 -8.55 4.70 8.50
CA ARG A 17 -8.80 3.62 9.46
C ARG A 17 -7.61 2.67 9.55
N LEU A 18 -7.01 2.30 8.42
CA LEU A 18 -5.82 1.46 8.37
C LEU A 18 -4.60 2.17 8.94
N ALA A 19 -4.36 3.43 8.58
CA ALA A 19 -3.26 4.22 9.12
C ALA A 19 -3.30 4.28 10.66
N LYS A 20 -4.49 4.46 11.25
CA LYS A 20 -4.69 4.42 12.70
C LYS A 20 -4.39 3.04 13.29
N ARG A 21 -4.80 1.96 12.61
CA ARG A 21 -4.54 0.58 13.06
C ARG A 21 -3.04 0.26 13.13
N PHE A 22 -2.25 0.82 12.21
CA PHE A 22 -0.80 0.66 12.19
C PHE A 22 -0.05 1.75 12.97
N GLY A 23 -0.75 2.69 13.63
CA GLY A 23 -0.13 3.75 14.41
C GLY A 23 0.66 4.78 13.60
N VAL A 24 0.35 4.94 12.30
CA VAL A 24 1.06 5.84 11.37
C VAL A 24 0.24 7.07 10.95
N ASP A 25 -0.91 7.28 11.58
CA ASP A 25 -1.92 8.27 11.22
C ASP A 25 -1.45 9.72 11.39
N ALA A 26 -0.57 10.00 12.36
CA ALA A 26 -0.07 11.34 12.64
C ALA A 26 0.62 12.02 11.44
N LYS A 27 1.21 11.23 10.54
CA LYS A 27 1.98 11.72 9.38
C LYS A 27 1.42 11.23 8.04
N TYR A 28 0.19 10.72 8.07
CA TYR A 28 -0.50 10.10 6.95
C TYR A 28 -1.25 11.12 6.09
N ASP A 29 -1.03 11.09 4.78
CA ASP A 29 -1.79 11.84 3.79
C ASP A 29 -2.79 10.92 3.07
N ALA A 30 -4.08 11.24 3.18
CA ALA A 30 -5.14 10.42 2.59
C ALA A 30 -5.24 10.54 1.06
N LYS A 31 -4.63 11.55 0.43
CA LYS A 31 -4.62 11.66 -1.04
C LYS A 31 -3.57 10.73 -1.64
N THR A 32 -2.39 10.69 -1.06
CA THR A 32 -1.25 9.89 -1.54
C THR A 32 -1.17 8.51 -0.88
N PHE A 33 -1.89 8.29 0.21
CA PHE A 33 -1.83 7.09 1.06
C PHE A 33 -0.45 6.88 1.71
N ILE A 34 0.35 7.93 1.86
CA ILE A 34 1.71 7.85 2.39
C ILE A 34 1.75 8.40 3.82
N SER A 35 2.35 7.64 4.73
CA SER A 35 2.88 8.18 5.97
C SER A 35 4.35 8.54 5.78
N LYS A 36 4.69 9.82 6.00
CA LYS A 36 5.99 10.38 5.59
C LYS A 36 7.19 9.91 6.42
N SER A 37 6.98 9.32 7.59
CA SER A 37 8.06 8.80 8.44
C SER A 37 7.55 7.98 9.61
N GLY A 38 8.41 7.14 10.19
CA GLY A 38 8.14 6.41 11.43
C GLY A 38 7.15 5.25 11.30
N GLY A 39 6.93 4.73 10.08
CA GLY A 39 6.03 3.60 9.83
C GLY A 39 6.71 2.25 9.71
N GLN A 40 8.04 2.20 9.71
CA GLN A 40 8.81 0.96 9.58
C GLN A 40 9.05 0.33 10.96
N SER A 41 8.12 -0.49 11.44
CA SER A 41 8.32 -1.35 12.62
C SER A 41 7.56 -2.68 12.47
N GLY A 42 8.16 -3.80 12.87
CA GLY A 42 7.48 -5.11 12.93
C GLY A 42 7.04 -5.70 11.58
N PHE A 43 7.80 -5.48 10.50
CA PHE A 43 7.47 -5.96 9.16
C PHE A 43 8.35 -7.15 8.72
N LEU A 44 7.83 -7.93 7.78
CA LEU A 44 8.59 -8.91 7.00
C LEU A 44 9.10 -8.20 5.74
N ASP A 45 10.39 -8.29 5.46
CA ASP A 45 10.91 -7.86 4.17
C ASP A 45 10.59 -8.91 3.10
N HIS A 46 10.08 -8.46 1.97
CA HIS A 46 9.73 -9.33 0.85
C HIS A 46 10.14 -8.67 -0.45
N GLU A 47 11.05 -9.32 -1.15
CA GLU A 47 11.46 -8.95 -2.50
C GLU A 47 10.93 -9.98 -3.50
N SER A 48 10.47 -9.50 -4.66
CA SER A 48 10.02 -10.39 -5.73
C SER A 48 11.19 -11.17 -6.29
N SER A 49 11.04 -12.49 -6.43
CA SER A 49 12.01 -13.33 -7.15
C SER A 49 12.04 -13.08 -8.65
N LYS A 50 11.09 -12.32 -9.19
CA LYS A 50 10.91 -12.00 -10.62
C LYS A 50 10.60 -10.51 -10.78
N PRO A 51 11.56 -9.60 -10.52
CA PRO A 51 11.34 -8.16 -10.60
C PRO A 51 10.88 -7.69 -11.99
N GLU A 52 11.29 -8.39 -13.05
CA GLU A 52 10.93 -8.11 -14.44
C GLU A 52 9.44 -8.32 -14.74
N LYS A 53 8.70 -9.00 -13.86
CA LYS A 53 7.25 -9.25 -14.02
C LYS A 53 6.38 -8.24 -13.27
N LEU A 54 6.98 -7.29 -12.56
CA LEU A 54 6.24 -6.27 -11.84
C LEU A 54 5.59 -5.29 -12.83
N ASN A 55 4.34 -4.92 -12.58
CA ASN A 55 3.68 -3.88 -13.36
C ASN A 55 4.35 -2.53 -13.07
N ALA A 56 4.92 -1.90 -14.10
CA ALA A 56 5.65 -0.64 -13.99
C ALA A 56 4.80 0.50 -13.39
N ASP A 57 3.51 0.57 -13.74
CA ASP A 57 2.59 1.60 -13.23
C ASP A 57 2.29 1.42 -11.75
N VAL A 58 2.34 0.19 -11.24
CA VAL A 58 2.19 -0.08 -9.81
C VAL A 58 3.49 0.22 -9.08
N SER A 59 4.63 -0.13 -9.66
CA SER A 59 5.95 0.16 -9.10
C SER A 59 6.19 1.67 -8.94
N SER A 60 5.76 2.47 -9.91
CA SER A 60 5.95 3.93 -9.89
C SER A 60 5.20 4.63 -8.74
N LEU A 61 4.12 4.03 -8.23
CA LEU A 61 3.43 4.54 -7.02
C LEU A 61 4.37 4.63 -5.82
N PHE A 62 5.38 3.75 -5.73
CA PHE A 62 6.28 3.70 -4.58
C PHE A 62 7.43 4.72 -4.65
N GLU A 63 7.69 5.34 -5.80
CA GLU A 63 8.81 6.28 -5.98
C GLU A 63 8.73 7.50 -5.06
N VAL A 64 7.51 7.92 -4.72
CA VAL A 64 7.25 9.06 -3.85
C VAL A 64 7.36 8.74 -2.36
N VAL A 65 7.58 7.47 -1.99
CA VAL A 65 7.69 7.04 -0.59
C VAL A 65 9.07 7.40 -0.04
N PRO A 66 9.16 8.21 1.04
CA PRO A 66 10.45 8.64 1.58
C PRO A 66 11.07 7.55 2.47
N VAL A 67 11.59 6.48 1.87
CA VAL A 67 12.13 5.30 2.56
C VAL A 67 13.19 5.65 3.60
N LYS A 68 14.11 6.59 3.31
CA LYS A 68 15.15 7.04 4.24
C LYS A 68 14.61 7.65 5.55
N ARG A 69 13.35 8.09 5.57
CA ARG A 69 12.68 8.64 6.76
C ARG A 69 11.79 7.59 7.44
N GLY A 70 11.81 6.33 7.00
CA GLY A 70 10.87 5.30 7.40
C GLY A 70 9.45 5.58 6.90
N GLY A 71 9.33 6.19 5.71
CA GLY A 71 8.04 6.41 5.06
C GLY A 71 7.44 5.10 4.57
N VAL A 72 6.11 5.01 4.64
CA VAL A 72 5.35 3.82 4.22
C VAL A 72 4.11 4.23 3.44
N MET A 73 3.67 3.38 2.52
CA MET A 73 2.40 3.52 1.82
C MET A 73 1.38 2.53 2.38
N VAL A 74 0.18 2.99 2.69
CA VAL A 74 -0.93 2.14 3.10
C VAL A 74 -1.66 1.66 1.85
N VAL A 75 -1.63 0.34 1.62
CA VAL A 75 -2.30 -0.31 0.49
C VAL A 75 -3.41 -1.21 1.02
N TYR A 76 -4.55 -1.19 0.35
CA TYR A 76 -5.66 -2.10 0.58
C TYR A 76 -6.27 -2.47 -0.76
N GLY A 77 -7.01 -3.56 -0.78
CA GLY A 77 -7.76 -4.01 -1.93
C GLY A 77 -8.79 -5.04 -1.51
N TRP A 78 -9.69 -5.36 -2.42
CA TRP A 78 -10.57 -6.51 -2.33
C TRP A 78 -10.28 -7.40 -3.51
N THR A 79 -10.61 -8.67 -3.36
CA THR A 79 -10.55 -9.65 -4.42
C THR A 79 -11.71 -10.61 -4.21
N MET A 80 -12.22 -11.15 -5.31
CA MET A 80 -13.30 -12.13 -5.24
C MET A 80 -12.78 -13.43 -4.62
N ALA A 81 -13.65 -14.13 -3.91
CA ALA A 81 -13.29 -15.40 -3.28
C ALA A 81 -12.78 -16.41 -4.33
N GLU A 82 -13.38 -16.42 -5.52
CA GLU A 82 -13.01 -17.27 -6.64
C GLU A 82 -11.59 -17.00 -7.13
N ASP A 83 -11.12 -15.75 -7.10
CA ASP A 83 -9.77 -15.37 -7.52
C ASP A 83 -8.73 -15.73 -6.47
N LEU A 84 -9.06 -15.58 -5.19
CA LEU A 84 -8.24 -16.09 -4.08
C LEU A 84 -8.05 -17.60 -4.17
N VAL A 85 -9.12 -18.33 -4.49
CA VAL A 85 -9.07 -19.78 -4.66
C VAL A 85 -8.12 -20.17 -5.80
N LYS A 86 -8.07 -19.42 -6.91
CA LYS A 86 -7.11 -19.69 -8.00
C LYS A 86 -5.65 -19.53 -7.55
N LEU A 87 -5.38 -18.58 -6.65
CA LEU A 87 -4.04 -18.30 -6.13
C LEU A 87 -3.61 -19.27 -5.01
N GLY A 88 -4.56 -19.81 -4.25
CA GLY A 88 -4.32 -20.69 -3.10
C GLY A 88 -4.50 -22.19 -3.37
N LYS A 89 -4.96 -22.58 -4.56
CA LYS A 89 -5.08 -24.00 -4.95
C LYS A 89 -3.68 -24.63 -4.99
N ARG A 90 -3.41 -25.46 -3.99
CA ARG A 90 -2.31 -26.43 -3.96
C ARG A 90 -2.63 -27.63 -4.84
#